data_AF-A0A0D8BMM6-F1
#
_entry.id   AF-A0A0D8BMM6-F1
#
_cell.length_a   1.000
_cell.length_b   1.000
_cell.length_c   1.000
_cell.angle_alpha   90.00
_cell.angle_beta   90.00
_cell.angle_gamma   90.00
#
_symmetry.space_group_name_H-M   'P 1'
#
loop_
_entity.id
_entity.type
_entity.pdbx_description
1 polymer ?
#
loop_
_entity_poly.entity_id
_entity_poly.type
_entity_poly.pdbx_seq_one_letter_code
_entity_poly.pdbx_strand_id
1 'polypeptide(L)'
;MTGEIARSTDADNIDIDIDIDAADIDVADAARPLPVPGGSAAGGAAPLALPAELAARVGDYARASRSASTWRAYDSDLRQFRAWCARQPAAPSALPATPATVAGYLATLADAGYRPSTIRRRLAAISVAHQLAHHPNPAAAPEVGAVWDGIRRTRGVRPTRKTALDTDLLTRVVAGLRDDDVADTRDRALLLIGFAGCLRRSELVGLDVADLVETPDGLILTIRRSKTDQEGEGALVGIAYGSYRPTCPVRAWRAWAQAADLREGPAFRAVSRHGHVGATRLYPGSVARIVQRRVAAAGLDPADFAGHSLRSGFATAAARAGVADRSIMRQGRWRSSASLDGYIRAGRLFDRDNPSGRVGL
;
A
#
# COMPACT_ATOMS: atom_id res chain seq x y z
N MET A 1 -44.79 -9.08 -19.85
CA MET A 1 -44.49 -8.29 -18.63
C MET A 1 -43.09 -8.64 -18.16
N THR A 2 -42.15 -7.92 -18.74
CA THR A 2 -40.72 -7.93 -18.50
C THR A 2 -40.43 -7.22 -17.16
N GLY A 3 -39.74 -7.90 -16.24
CA GLY A 3 -39.28 -7.35 -14.98
C GLY A 3 -37.75 -7.41 -14.94
N GLU A 4 -37.14 -6.32 -15.37
CA GLU A 4 -35.70 -6.10 -15.49
C GLU A 4 -35.14 -5.74 -14.09
N ILE A 5 -34.37 -6.66 -13.49
CA ILE A 5 -33.67 -6.40 -12.22
C ILE A 5 -32.28 -5.90 -12.57
N ALA A 6 -32.14 -4.56 -12.59
CA ALA A 6 -30.87 -3.87 -12.75
C ALA A 6 -29.90 -4.30 -11.63
N ARG A 7 -28.80 -4.95 -12.00
CA ARG A 7 -27.68 -5.25 -11.11
C ARG A 7 -26.79 -4.01 -11.03
N SER A 8 -26.75 -3.43 -9.84
CA SER A 8 -25.89 -2.31 -9.45
C SER A 8 -24.42 -2.66 -9.68
N THR A 9 -23.80 -1.96 -10.62
CA THR A 9 -22.36 -1.89 -10.84
C THR A 9 -21.75 -0.96 -9.80
N ASP A 10 -21.13 -1.50 -8.74
CA ASP A 10 -20.29 -0.71 -7.82
C ASP A 10 -18.88 -1.30 -7.79
N ALA A 11 -18.21 -1.15 -8.93
CA ALA A 11 -16.78 -1.21 -9.03
C ALA A 11 -16.29 0.18 -9.40
N ASP A 12 -16.26 1.09 -8.43
CA ASP A 12 -15.37 2.24 -8.54
C ASP A 12 -14.85 2.68 -7.17
N ASN A 13 -13.54 2.80 -7.13
CA ASN A 13 -12.87 3.69 -6.22
C ASN A 13 -13.13 5.10 -6.77
N ILE A 14 -14.37 5.59 -6.63
CA ILE A 14 -14.75 6.95 -6.96
C ILE A 14 -13.96 7.81 -5.96
N ASP A 15 -12.82 8.33 -6.40
CA ASP A 15 -12.49 9.72 -6.07
C ASP A 15 -13.74 10.49 -6.50
N ILE A 16 -14.61 10.79 -5.54
CA ILE A 16 -15.67 11.77 -5.76
C ILE A 16 -14.89 13.07 -5.82
N ASP A 17 -14.35 13.36 -7.01
CA ASP A 17 -14.09 14.73 -7.43
C ASP A 17 -15.40 15.45 -7.19
N ILE A 18 -15.38 16.33 -6.19
CA ILE A 18 -16.36 17.39 -6.12
C ILE A 18 -16.18 18.13 -7.45
N ASP A 19 -17.19 18.10 -8.31
CA ASP A 19 -17.20 18.92 -9.53
C ASP A 19 -16.90 20.37 -9.12
N ILE A 20 -15.74 20.86 -9.58
CA ILE A 20 -15.25 22.21 -9.34
C ILE A 20 -15.79 23.07 -10.48
N ASP A 21 -16.90 23.77 -10.25
CA ASP A 21 -17.15 25.00 -10.98
C ASP A 21 -16.21 26.06 -10.41
N ALA A 22 -15.11 26.28 -11.12
CA ALA A 22 -14.06 27.22 -10.80
C ALA A 22 -14.52 28.65 -11.08
N ALA A 23 -15.12 29.29 -10.09
CA ALA A 23 -15.13 30.74 -9.99
C ALA A 23 -14.95 31.12 -8.51
N ASP A 24 -13.85 31.81 -8.23
CA ASP A 24 -13.51 32.47 -6.94
C ASP A 24 -12.95 31.62 -5.78
N ILE A 25 -12.13 30.60 -6.09
CA ILE A 25 -11.18 30.03 -5.11
C ILE A 25 -9.84 30.75 -5.27
N ASP A 26 -9.29 31.31 -4.19
CA ASP A 26 -7.88 31.73 -4.16
C ASP A 26 -6.98 30.46 -4.23
N VAL A 27 -6.64 30.08 -5.46
CA VAL A 27 -5.96 28.83 -5.84
C VAL A 27 -4.59 28.69 -5.15
N ALA A 28 -4.03 29.78 -4.64
CA ALA A 28 -2.71 29.81 -4.00
C ALA A 28 -2.66 29.09 -2.64
N ASP A 29 -3.70 29.18 -1.80
CA ASP A 29 -3.67 28.58 -0.45
C ASP A 29 -4.07 27.08 -0.47
N ALA A 30 -4.95 26.70 -1.40
CA ALA A 30 -5.35 25.32 -1.63
C ALA A 30 -4.18 24.42 -2.09
N ALA A 31 -3.17 24.98 -2.75
CA ALA A 31 -2.02 24.25 -3.29
C ALA A 31 -0.78 24.20 -2.36
N ARG A 32 -0.82 24.87 -1.19
CA ARG A 32 0.38 25.05 -0.35
C ARG A 32 0.86 23.72 0.24
N PRO A 33 2.10 23.28 0.00
CA PRO A 33 2.56 22.02 0.56
C PRO A 33 2.59 22.06 2.09
N LEU A 34 2.70 20.88 2.71
CA LEU A 34 2.96 20.76 4.15
C LEU A 34 4.08 21.71 4.59
N PRO A 35 3.92 22.40 5.75
CA PRO A 35 5.02 23.15 6.34
C PRO A 35 6.21 22.21 6.52
N VAL A 36 7.36 22.57 5.96
CA VAL A 36 8.59 21.80 6.15
C VAL A 36 9.26 22.23 7.46
N PRO A 37 9.68 21.29 8.31
CA PRO A 37 10.52 21.62 9.45
C PRO A 37 11.81 22.31 8.96
N GLY A 38 12.09 23.51 9.47
CA GLY A 38 13.25 24.33 9.10
C GLY A 38 12.97 25.52 8.17
N GLY A 39 11.72 25.69 7.70
CA GLY A 39 11.29 26.96 7.11
C GLY A 39 11.11 28.00 8.19
N SER A 40 11.83 29.12 8.11
CA SER A 40 11.70 30.26 9.05
C SER A 40 10.23 30.60 9.27
N ALA A 41 9.71 30.31 10.46
CA ALA A 41 8.42 30.79 10.93
C ALA A 41 8.67 31.67 12.14
N ALA A 42 8.30 32.94 11.97
CA ALA A 42 8.30 33.95 13.02
C ALA A 42 7.43 33.48 14.19
N GLY A 43 8.04 33.37 15.38
CA GLY A 43 7.30 32.99 16.59
C GLY A 43 8.20 32.79 17.81
N GLY A 44 8.51 33.89 18.52
CA GLY A 44 8.48 33.90 19.98
C GLY A 44 9.60 33.24 20.79
N ALA A 45 10.80 33.04 20.24
CA ALA A 45 12.06 33.01 21.00
C ALA A 45 13.17 33.21 19.95
N ALA A 46 14.17 34.06 20.20
CA ALA A 46 15.25 34.28 19.24
C ALA A 46 15.85 32.92 18.84
N PRO A 47 15.65 32.43 17.60
CA PRO A 47 16.18 31.13 17.23
C PRO A 47 17.70 31.28 17.25
N LEU A 48 18.39 30.35 17.91
CA LEU A 48 19.80 30.10 17.61
C LEU A 48 19.89 30.00 16.09
N ALA A 49 20.47 31.02 15.45
CA ALA A 49 20.58 31.09 14.01
C ALA A 49 21.62 30.05 13.59
N LEU A 50 21.14 28.82 13.37
CA LEU A 50 21.96 27.76 12.82
C LEU A 50 22.51 28.24 11.47
N PRO A 51 23.79 27.94 11.15
CA PRO A 51 24.31 28.15 9.80
C PRO A 51 23.37 27.52 8.77
N ALA A 52 23.17 28.19 7.63
CA ALA A 52 22.17 27.79 6.63
C ALA A 52 22.31 26.32 6.19
N GLU A 53 23.54 25.82 6.04
CA GLU A 53 23.84 24.42 5.72
C GLU A 53 23.37 23.45 6.81
N LEU A 54 23.56 23.81 8.09
CA LEU A 54 23.09 23.00 9.21
C LEU A 54 21.57 23.03 9.32
N ALA A 55 20.94 24.19 9.12
CA ALA A 55 19.48 24.30 9.06
C ALA A 55 18.88 23.47 7.91
N ALA A 56 19.52 23.47 6.74
CA ALA A 56 19.13 22.64 5.60
C ALA A 56 19.22 21.14 5.93
N ARG A 57 20.33 20.69 6.53
CA ARG A 57 20.50 19.30 6.97
C ARG A 57 19.49 18.88 8.04
N VAL A 58 19.18 19.76 9.00
CA VAL A 58 18.11 19.53 9.99
C VAL A 58 16.77 19.34 9.28
N GLY A 59 16.46 20.16 8.27
CA GLY A 59 15.28 20.01 7.43
C GLY A 59 15.26 18.69 6.65
N ASP A 60 16.41 18.24 6.13
CA ASP A 60 16.53 16.96 5.43
C ASP A 60 16.25 15.76 6.35
N TYR A 61 16.84 15.74 7.55
CA TYR A 61 16.57 14.68 8.53
C TYR A 61 15.12 14.70 9.00
N ALA A 62 14.55 15.89 9.21
CA ALA A 62 13.16 16.01 9.62
C ALA A 62 12.19 15.58 8.51
N ARG A 63 12.51 15.81 7.22
CA ARG A 63 11.79 15.21 6.08
C ARG A 63 11.95 13.69 6.03
N ALA A 64 13.14 13.17 6.33
CA ALA A 64 13.42 11.74 6.34
C ALA A 64 12.72 10.97 7.48
N SER A 65 12.18 11.67 8.50
CA SER A 65 11.42 11.07 9.61
C SER A 65 10.21 10.23 9.17
N ARG A 66 9.71 10.45 7.94
CA ARG A 66 8.60 9.70 7.36
C ARG A 66 8.89 9.34 5.91
N SER A 67 8.30 8.25 5.45
CA SER A 67 8.43 7.83 4.06
C SER A 67 7.85 8.86 3.09
N ALA A 68 8.45 9.00 1.90
CA ALA A 68 7.97 9.91 0.86
C ALA A 68 6.50 9.66 0.43
N SER A 69 6.02 8.42 0.56
CA SER A 69 4.61 8.10 0.30
C SER A 69 3.67 8.61 1.40
N THR A 70 4.13 8.63 2.66
CA THR A 70 3.40 9.25 3.78
C THR A 70 3.29 10.76 3.58
N TRP A 71 4.37 11.42 3.16
CA TRP A 71 4.33 12.86 2.86
C TRP A 71 3.36 13.20 1.74
N ARG A 72 3.42 12.49 0.61
CA ARG A 72 2.48 12.67 -0.50
C ARG A 72 1.02 12.45 -0.09
N ALA A 73 0.79 11.44 0.76
CA ALA A 73 -0.53 11.17 1.31
C ALA A 73 -1.04 12.33 2.19
N TYR A 74 -0.21 12.83 3.11
CA TYR A 74 -0.59 13.95 3.97
C TYR A 74 -0.79 15.26 3.20
N ASP A 75 0.04 15.53 2.19
CA ASP A 75 -0.13 16.69 1.33
C ASP A 75 -1.50 16.67 0.64
N SER A 76 -1.85 15.55 0.00
CA SER A 76 -3.16 15.35 -0.62
C SER A 76 -4.30 15.49 0.39
N ASP A 77 -4.16 14.90 1.58
CA ASP A 77 -5.17 14.94 2.64
C ASP A 77 -5.41 16.39 3.14
N LEU A 78 -4.35 17.21 3.20
CA LEU A 78 -4.44 18.60 3.61
C LEU A 78 -5.04 19.49 2.53
N ARG A 79 -4.68 19.28 1.26
CA ARG A 79 -5.35 19.98 0.14
C ARG A 79 -6.86 19.77 0.19
N GLN A 80 -7.30 18.55 0.47
CA GLN A 80 -8.72 18.23 0.63
C GLN A 80 -9.35 18.91 1.85
N PHE A 81 -8.62 19.00 2.97
CA PHE A 81 -9.09 19.71 4.16
C PHE A 81 -9.21 21.23 3.91
N ARG A 82 -8.21 21.86 3.29
CA ARG A 82 -8.25 23.30 2.94
C ARG A 82 -9.41 23.61 2.01
N ALA A 83 -9.61 22.78 0.99
CA ALA A 83 -10.74 22.92 0.08
C ALA A 83 -12.09 22.78 0.81
N TRP A 84 -12.21 21.87 1.77
CA TRP A 84 -13.42 21.76 2.60
C TRP A 84 -13.64 22.98 3.48
N CYS A 85 -12.57 23.51 4.10
CA CYS A 85 -12.62 24.75 4.89
C CYS A 85 -13.11 25.93 4.07
N ALA A 86 -12.56 26.14 2.86
CA ALA A 86 -12.93 27.23 1.97
C ALA A 86 -14.41 27.20 1.55
N ARG A 87 -15.06 26.02 1.55
CA ARG A 87 -16.48 25.86 1.20
C ARG A 87 -17.44 26.05 2.38
N GLN A 88 -16.94 26.17 3.62
CA GLN A 88 -17.84 26.41 4.74
C GLN A 88 -18.32 27.86 4.75
N PRO A 89 -19.56 28.15 5.20
CA PRO A 89 -20.10 29.51 5.22
C PRO A 89 -19.22 30.53 5.97
N ALA A 90 -18.50 30.09 7.00
CA ALA A 90 -17.59 30.92 7.80
C ALA A 90 -16.14 30.88 7.29
N ALA A 91 -15.84 30.13 6.23
CA ALA A 91 -14.51 29.91 5.65
C ALA A 91 -13.38 29.79 6.71
N PRO A 92 -13.49 28.86 7.68
CA PRO A 92 -12.54 28.78 8.78
C PRO A 92 -11.13 28.49 8.28
N SER A 93 -10.12 29.10 8.91
CA SER A 93 -8.72 28.83 8.57
C SER A 93 -8.40 27.35 8.74
N ALA A 94 -7.69 26.78 7.75
CA ALA A 94 -7.22 25.41 7.80
C ALA A 94 -5.89 25.25 8.56
N LEU A 95 -5.16 26.34 8.77
CA LEU A 95 -3.93 26.38 9.55
C LEU A 95 -3.67 27.82 10.07
N PRO A 96 -3.83 28.10 11.37
CA PRO A 96 -4.33 27.19 12.41
C PRO A 96 -5.84 26.95 12.29
N ALA A 97 -6.24 25.68 12.32
CA ALA A 97 -7.62 25.26 12.44
C ALA A 97 -8.05 25.15 13.91
N THR A 98 -9.32 25.39 14.17
CA THR A 98 -9.91 25.16 15.50
C THR A 98 -10.29 23.69 15.69
N PRO A 99 -10.34 23.19 16.95
CA PRO A 99 -10.91 21.89 17.26
C PRO A 99 -12.30 21.65 16.63
N ALA A 100 -13.20 22.64 16.71
CA ALA A 100 -14.55 22.56 16.14
C ALA A 100 -14.52 22.40 14.61
N THR A 101 -13.63 23.11 13.91
CA THR A 101 -13.43 22.95 12.45
C THR A 101 -13.00 21.53 12.10
N VAL A 102 -12.06 20.97 12.85
CA VAL A 102 -11.58 19.60 12.62
C VAL A 102 -12.68 18.57 12.93
N ALA A 103 -13.40 18.74 14.05
CA ALA A 103 -14.52 17.88 14.42
C ALA A 103 -15.62 17.86 13.34
N GLY A 104 -16.01 19.03 12.84
CA GLY A 104 -16.96 19.18 11.74
C GLY A 104 -16.49 18.47 10.46
N TYR A 105 -15.22 18.61 10.11
CA TYR A 105 -14.65 17.90 8.97
C TYR A 105 -14.71 16.38 9.14
N LEU A 106 -14.35 15.84 10.31
CA LEU A 106 -14.43 14.39 10.55
C LEU A 106 -15.86 13.87 10.42
N ALA A 107 -16.85 14.62 10.91
CA ALA A 107 -18.26 14.28 10.76
C ALA A 107 -18.68 14.28 9.29
N THR A 108 -18.34 15.34 8.53
CA THR A 108 -18.62 15.40 7.08
C THR A 108 -18.04 14.19 6.34
N LEU A 109 -16.80 13.78 6.66
CA LEU A 109 -16.19 12.61 6.05
C LEU A 109 -16.92 11.32 6.41
N ALA A 110 -17.35 11.17 7.66
CA ALA A 110 -18.09 10.00 8.11
C ALA A 110 -19.46 9.91 7.41
N ASP A 111 -20.16 11.04 7.26
CA ASP A 111 -21.45 11.13 6.60
C ASP A 111 -21.35 10.84 5.11
N ALA A 112 -20.27 11.31 4.47
CA ALA A 112 -19.90 10.95 3.10
C ALA A 112 -19.40 9.50 2.94
N GLY A 113 -19.44 8.67 3.99
CA GLY A 113 -19.16 7.24 3.92
C GLY A 113 -17.67 6.87 3.90
N TYR A 114 -16.76 7.81 4.18
CA TYR A 114 -15.33 7.50 4.22
C TYR A 114 -15.00 6.47 5.30
N ARG A 115 -14.12 5.52 4.97
CA ARG A 115 -13.67 4.49 5.91
C ARG A 115 -12.94 5.12 7.11
N PRO A 116 -13.12 4.60 8.35
CA PRO A 116 -12.44 5.11 9.53
C PRO A 116 -10.91 5.21 9.36
N SER A 117 -10.28 4.27 8.66
CA SER A 117 -8.84 4.34 8.39
C SER A 117 -8.42 5.55 7.55
N THR A 118 -9.27 5.99 6.62
CA THR A 118 -9.03 7.19 5.80
C THR A 118 -9.20 8.44 6.65
N ILE A 119 -10.28 8.52 7.43
CA ILE A 119 -10.57 9.63 8.34
C ILE A 119 -9.41 9.79 9.35
N ARG A 120 -8.94 8.70 9.96
CA ARG A 120 -7.79 8.69 10.87
C ARG A 120 -6.52 9.23 10.22
N ARG A 121 -6.27 8.88 8.95
CA ARG A 121 -5.09 9.35 8.22
C ARG A 121 -5.17 10.85 7.95
N ARG A 122 -6.34 11.36 7.56
CA ARG A 122 -6.57 12.81 7.37
C ARG A 122 -6.41 13.58 8.68
N LEU A 123 -6.94 13.05 9.79
CA LEU A 123 -6.74 13.64 11.12
C LEU A 123 -5.25 13.71 11.50
N ALA A 124 -4.48 12.66 11.21
CA ALA A 124 -3.04 12.66 11.43
C ALA A 124 -2.30 13.69 10.56
N ALA A 125 -2.71 13.87 9.30
CA ALA A 125 -2.14 14.90 8.41
C ALA A 125 -2.36 16.31 8.99
N ILE A 126 -3.57 16.60 9.49
CA ILE A 126 -3.92 17.86 10.17
C ILE A 126 -3.05 18.05 11.41
N SER A 127 -2.95 17.03 12.27
CA SER A 127 -2.11 17.06 13.47
C SER A 127 -0.66 17.41 13.15
N VAL A 128 -0.10 16.78 12.12
CA VAL A 128 1.29 16.97 11.70
C VAL A 128 1.50 18.37 11.14
N ALA A 129 0.59 18.88 10.32
CA ALA A 129 0.68 20.24 9.79
C ALA A 129 0.74 21.29 10.90
N HIS A 130 -0.10 21.15 11.93
CA HIS A 130 -0.13 22.07 13.07
C HIS A 130 1.15 22.02 13.90
N GLN A 131 1.65 20.80 14.17
CA GLN A 131 2.91 20.62 14.89
C GLN A 131 4.10 21.23 14.15
N LEU A 132 4.18 21.05 12.83
CA LEU A 132 5.26 21.59 11.99
C LEU A 132 5.17 23.10 11.81
N ALA A 133 3.96 23.67 11.88
CA ALA A 133 3.74 25.11 11.87
C ALA A 133 3.79 25.74 13.27
N HIS A 134 4.12 24.96 14.31
CA HIS A 134 4.18 25.41 15.70
C HIS A 134 2.88 26.00 16.24
N HIS A 135 1.73 25.54 15.74
CA HIS A 135 0.41 25.89 16.26
C HIS A 135 -0.10 24.86 17.28
N PRO A 136 -1.03 25.24 18.18
CA PRO A 136 -1.76 24.28 18.99
C PRO A 136 -2.37 23.17 18.11
N ASN A 137 -2.29 21.93 18.57
CA ASN A 137 -2.75 20.78 17.78
C ASN A 137 -4.26 20.54 17.98
N PRO A 138 -5.14 20.89 17.02
CA PRO A 138 -6.58 20.70 17.18
C PRO A 138 -6.97 19.22 17.19
N ALA A 139 -6.19 18.34 16.56
CA ALA A 139 -6.47 16.91 16.52
C ALA A 139 -6.33 16.21 17.89
N ALA A 140 -5.62 16.84 18.84
CA ALA A 140 -5.44 16.35 20.19
C ALA A 140 -6.53 16.84 21.16
N ALA A 141 -7.47 17.68 20.70
CA ALA A 141 -8.52 18.23 21.55
C ALA A 141 -9.55 17.15 21.97
N PRO A 142 -10.07 17.19 23.21
CA PRO A 142 -11.04 16.20 23.70
C PRO A 142 -12.29 16.05 22.84
N GLU A 143 -12.83 17.16 22.31
CA GLU A 143 -14.00 17.17 21.43
C GLU A 143 -13.77 16.42 20.11
N VAL A 144 -12.57 16.55 19.52
CA VAL A 144 -12.19 15.81 18.31
C VAL A 144 -12.05 14.33 18.63
N GLY A 145 -11.48 14.00 19.80
CA GLY A 145 -11.42 12.63 20.31
C GLY A 145 -12.80 12.00 20.48
N ALA A 146 -13.75 12.72 21.07
CA ALA A 146 -15.12 12.25 21.27
C ALA A 146 -15.84 11.98 19.93
N VAL A 147 -15.72 12.88 18.95
CA VAL A 147 -16.29 12.69 17.60
C VAL A 147 -15.64 11.49 16.92
N TRP A 148 -14.31 11.37 16.98
CA TRP A 148 -13.58 10.24 16.41
C TRP A 148 -14.01 8.89 16.99
N ASP A 149 -14.18 8.82 18.31
CA ASP A 149 -14.66 7.60 18.96
C ASP A 149 -16.14 7.31 18.63
N GLY A 150 -16.96 8.35 18.46
CA GLY A 150 -18.32 8.22 17.93
C GLY A 150 -18.34 7.58 16.54
N ILE A 151 -17.56 8.13 15.60
CA ILE A 151 -17.40 7.60 14.23
C ILE A 151 -16.96 6.13 14.26
N ARG A 152 -16.00 5.77 15.10
CA ARG A 152 -15.52 4.38 15.21
C ARG A 152 -16.59 3.41 15.70
N ARG A 153 -17.45 3.84 16.64
CA ARG A 153 -18.51 2.98 17.20
C ARG A 153 -19.66 2.81 16.22
N THR A 154 -20.08 3.88 15.54
CA THR A 154 -21.24 3.86 14.63
C THR A 154 -20.89 3.33 13.24
N ARG A 155 -19.64 3.53 12.78
CA ARG A 155 -19.15 3.13 11.45
C ARG A 155 -18.02 2.11 11.54
N GLY A 156 -18.01 1.26 12.57
CA GLY A 156 -17.01 0.22 12.77
C GLY A 156 -17.02 -0.83 11.66
N VAL A 157 -16.51 -0.49 10.48
CA VAL A 157 -16.44 -1.42 9.34
C VAL A 157 -15.28 -2.38 9.57
N ARG A 158 -15.58 -3.68 9.64
CA ARG A 158 -14.55 -4.73 9.57
C ARG A 158 -13.77 -4.52 8.27
N PRO A 159 -12.44 -4.37 8.29
CA PRO A 159 -11.69 -4.10 7.07
C PRO A 159 -11.95 -5.19 6.02
N THR A 160 -12.56 -4.84 4.88
CA THR A 160 -12.68 -5.73 3.73
C THR A 160 -11.28 -6.00 3.21
N ARG A 161 -10.75 -7.20 3.47
CA ARG A 161 -9.46 -7.63 2.97
C ARG A 161 -9.66 -8.13 1.54
N LYS A 162 -8.78 -7.71 0.63
CA LYS A 162 -8.73 -8.27 -0.73
C LYS A 162 -8.48 -9.78 -0.65
N THR A 163 -9.06 -10.51 -1.58
CA THR A 163 -8.96 -11.98 -1.66
C THR A 163 -7.49 -12.38 -1.77
N ALA A 164 -7.13 -13.41 -1.01
CA ALA A 164 -5.81 -14.02 -1.06
C ALA A 164 -5.69 -14.77 -2.39
N LEU A 165 -4.67 -14.45 -3.19
CA LEU A 165 -4.38 -15.22 -4.40
C LEU A 165 -3.57 -16.45 -3.98
N ASP A 166 -4.26 -17.49 -3.49
CA ASP A 166 -3.60 -18.72 -3.05
C ASP A 166 -2.99 -19.53 -4.21
N THR A 167 -2.34 -20.64 -3.91
CA THR A 167 -1.58 -21.43 -4.90
C THR A 167 -2.46 -21.89 -6.06
N ASP A 168 -3.71 -22.27 -5.82
CA ASP A 168 -4.61 -22.79 -6.85
C ASP A 168 -5.03 -21.68 -7.81
N LEU A 169 -5.45 -20.52 -7.26
CA LEU A 169 -5.79 -19.35 -8.06
C LEU A 169 -4.57 -18.82 -8.82
N LEU A 170 -3.40 -18.76 -8.18
CA LEU A 170 -2.15 -18.34 -8.82
C LEU A 170 -1.77 -19.28 -9.96
N THR A 171 -1.92 -20.59 -9.78
CA THR A 171 -1.66 -21.60 -10.82
C THR A 171 -2.57 -21.38 -12.03
N ARG A 172 -3.87 -21.15 -11.79
CA ARG A 172 -4.83 -20.82 -12.85
C ARG A 172 -4.44 -19.54 -13.60
N VAL A 173 -4.02 -18.50 -12.88
CA VAL A 173 -3.60 -17.22 -13.46
C VAL A 173 -2.36 -17.38 -14.34
N VAL A 174 -1.33 -18.08 -13.85
CA VAL A 174 -0.08 -18.24 -14.63
C VAL A 174 -0.24 -19.23 -15.78
N ALA A 175 -1.22 -20.14 -15.75
CA ALA A 175 -1.51 -21.05 -16.86
C ALA A 175 -1.98 -20.30 -18.12
N GLY A 176 -2.61 -19.14 -17.98
CA GLY A 176 -3.04 -18.29 -19.10
C GLY A 176 -1.95 -17.38 -19.68
N LEU A 177 -0.74 -17.39 -19.12
CA LEU A 177 0.39 -16.59 -19.62
C LEU A 177 1.14 -17.36 -20.71
N ARG A 178 1.51 -16.65 -21.77
CA ARG A 178 2.25 -17.21 -22.89
C ARG A 178 3.75 -17.01 -22.74
N ASP A 179 4.54 -18.00 -23.16
CA ASP A 179 6.00 -17.94 -23.07
C ASP A 179 6.65 -17.20 -24.26
N ASP A 180 5.89 -16.96 -25.35
CA ASP A 180 6.33 -16.20 -26.52
C ASP A 180 6.04 -14.69 -26.42
N ASP A 181 5.36 -14.25 -25.36
CA ASP A 181 5.11 -12.83 -25.07
C ASP A 181 6.02 -12.35 -23.93
N VAL A 182 6.77 -11.27 -24.18
CA VAL A 182 7.74 -10.71 -23.24
C VAL A 182 7.05 -10.14 -21.99
N ALA A 183 5.86 -9.56 -22.13
CA ALA A 183 5.10 -9.01 -21.01
C ALA A 183 4.49 -10.11 -20.15
N ASP A 184 4.05 -11.22 -20.75
CA ASP A 184 3.58 -12.42 -20.07
C ASP A 184 4.71 -13.12 -19.31
N THR A 185 5.88 -13.24 -19.94
CA THR A 185 7.10 -13.79 -19.28
C THR A 185 7.49 -12.95 -18.06
N ARG A 186 7.50 -11.62 -18.19
CA ARG A 186 7.68 -10.69 -17.05
C ARG A 186 6.65 -10.93 -15.98
N ASP A 187 5.36 -10.96 -16.35
CA ASP A 187 4.27 -11.06 -15.39
C ASP A 187 4.29 -12.39 -14.65
N ARG A 188 4.66 -13.49 -15.32
CA ARG A 188 4.88 -14.82 -14.70
C ARG A 188 5.95 -14.73 -13.62
N ALA A 189 7.12 -14.17 -13.95
CA ALA A 189 8.19 -13.98 -12.98
C ALA A 189 7.78 -13.07 -11.82
N LEU A 190 7.12 -11.95 -12.11
CA LEU A 190 6.68 -10.96 -11.13
C LEU A 190 5.68 -11.55 -10.14
N LEU A 191 4.67 -12.28 -10.63
CA LEU A 191 3.64 -12.92 -9.80
C LEU A 191 4.25 -14.01 -8.92
N LEU A 192 5.07 -14.89 -9.49
CA LEU A 192 5.66 -16.03 -8.76
C LEU A 192 6.71 -15.58 -7.75
N ILE A 193 7.59 -14.63 -8.09
CA ILE A 193 8.57 -14.06 -7.14
C ILE A 193 7.87 -13.27 -6.04
N GLY A 194 6.86 -12.46 -6.40
CA GLY A 194 6.08 -11.69 -5.43
C GLY A 194 5.34 -12.58 -4.43
N PHE A 195 4.79 -13.70 -4.91
CA PHE A 195 4.15 -14.71 -4.06
C PHE A 195 5.18 -15.46 -3.21
N ALA A 196 6.17 -16.12 -3.82
CA ALA A 196 7.12 -16.98 -3.11
C ALA A 196 8.01 -16.22 -2.12
N GLY A 197 8.42 -14.99 -2.47
CA GLY A 197 9.17 -14.11 -1.55
C GLY A 197 8.30 -13.41 -0.51
N CYS A 198 6.97 -13.61 -0.56
CA CYS A 198 6.00 -12.95 0.30
C CYS A 198 6.18 -11.41 0.29
N LEU A 199 6.47 -10.84 -0.89
CA LEU A 199 6.96 -9.47 -1.03
C LEU A 199 5.83 -8.44 -1.00
N ARG A 200 6.10 -7.26 -0.43
CA ARG A 200 5.26 -6.08 -0.65
C ARG A 200 5.52 -5.56 -2.07
N ARG A 201 4.51 -4.93 -2.69
CA ARG A 201 4.63 -4.34 -4.05
C ARG A 201 5.88 -3.48 -4.24
N SER A 202 6.18 -2.62 -3.26
CA SER A 202 7.34 -1.72 -3.29
C SER A 202 8.67 -2.45 -3.14
N GLU A 203 8.71 -3.57 -2.43
CA GLU A 203 9.90 -4.42 -2.32
C GLU A 203 10.13 -5.14 -3.64
N LEU A 204 9.07 -5.75 -4.20
CA LEU A 204 9.14 -6.47 -5.47
C LEU A 204 9.66 -5.61 -6.61
N VAL A 205 9.07 -4.43 -6.82
CA VAL A 205 9.58 -3.53 -7.87
C VAL A 205 10.89 -2.87 -7.47
N GLY A 206 11.26 -2.84 -6.19
CA GLY A 206 12.48 -2.24 -5.67
C GLY A 206 13.74 -3.11 -5.83
N LEU A 207 13.60 -4.36 -6.24
CA LEU A 207 14.71 -5.27 -6.52
C LEU A 207 15.52 -4.80 -7.74
N ASP A 208 16.84 -4.80 -7.61
CA ASP A 208 17.78 -4.76 -8.74
C ASP A 208 18.24 -6.17 -9.09
N VAL A 209 18.75 -6.38 -10.31
CA VAL A 209 19.25 -7.69 -10.76
C VAL A 209 20.29 -8.25 -9.77
N ALA A 210 21.17 -7.40 -9.24
CA ALA A 210 22.16 -7.77 -8.23
C ALA A 210 21.56 -8.23 -6.90
N ASP A 211 20.30 -7.89 -6.61
CA ASP A 211 19.59 -8.34 -5.41
C ASP A 211 19.09 -9.79 -5.55
N LEU A 212 19.12 -10.42 -6.74
CA LEU A 212 18.65 -11.79 -6.97
C LEU A 212 19.82 -12.70 -7.33
N VAL A 213 20.28 -13.48 -6.35
CA VAL A 213 21.43 -14.39 -6.50
C VAL A 213 20.94 -15.82 -6.59
N GLU A 214 21.21 -16.48 -7.71
CA GLU A 214 20.89 -17.90 -7.88
C GLU A 214 21.87 -18.79 -7.13
N THR A 215 21.33 -19.84 -6.51
CA THR A 215 22.08 -20.88 -5.80
C THR A 215 21.62 -22.26 -6.27
N PRO A 216 22.35 -23.34 -5.93
CA PRO A 216 21.88 -24.70 -6.19
C PRO A 216 20.50 -24.99 -5.56
N ASP A 217 20.19 -24.37 -4.43
CA ASP A 217 18.94 -24.58 -3.69
C ASP A 217 17.79 -23.68 -4.16
N GLY A 218 18.07 -22.61 -4.90
CA GLY A 218 17.06 -21.70 -5.42
C GLY A 218 17.57 -20.30 -5.72
N LEU A 219 16.89 -19.30 -5.17
CA LEU A 219 17.16 -17.88 -5.39
C LEU A 219 17.18 -17.15 -4.05
N ILE A 220 18.23 -16.39 -3.78
CA ILE A 220 18.35 -15.51 -2.61
C ILE A 220 18.04 -14.09 -3.04
N LEU A 221 17.08 -13.45 -2.36
CA LEU A 221 16.68 -12.07 -2.57
C LEU A 221 17.23 -11.20 -1.45
N THR A 222 17.90 -10.10 -1.82
CA THR A 222 18.32 -9.04 -0.90
C THR A 222 17.30 -7.91 -0.90
N ILE A 223 16.52 -7.81 0.17
CA ILE A 223 15.57 -6.71 0.37
C ILE A 223 16.31 -5.58 1.08
N ARG A 224 16.78 -4.59 0.33
CA ARG A 224 17.58 -3.47 0.86
C ARG A 224 16.84 -2.59 1.86
N ARG A 225 15.53 -2.37 1.65
CA ARG A 225 14.66 -1.57 2.53
C ARG A 225 13.23 -2.08 2.48
N SER A 226 12.51 -1.93 3.59
CA SER A 226 11.10 -2.32 3.67
C SER A 226 10.25 -1.31 4.41
N LYS A 227 8.91 -1.38 4.28
CA LYS A 227 8.02 -0.52 5.07
C LYS A 227 8.26 -0.64 6.58
N THR A 228 8.70 -1.81 7.05
CA THR A 228 8.97 -2.07 8.47
C THR A 228 10.44 -1.95 8.83
N ASP A 229 11.31 -1.72 7.85
CA ASP A 229 12.75 -1.54 7.99
C ASP A 229 13.11 -0.16 7.43
N GLN A 230 12.80 0.86 8.25
CA GLN A 230 13.05 2.27 7.89
C GLN A 230 14.54 2.62 8.00
N GLU A 231 15.27 1.91 8.86
CA GLU A 231 16.71 2.07 9.07
C GLU A 231 17.52 1.43 7.94
N GLY A 232 16.97 0.43 7.24
CA GLY A 232 17.57 -0.15 6.04
C GLY A 232 18.63 -1.20 6.36
N GLU A 233 18.48 -1.93 7.46
CA GLU A 233 19.32 -3.09 7.79
C GLU A 233 19.25 -4.16 6.69
N GLY A 234 18.14 -4.19 5.96
CA GLY A 234 17.87 -5.13 4.90
C GLY A 234 17.46 -6.51 5.41
N ALA A 235 17.09 -7.39 4.49
CA ALA A 235 16.75 -8.77 4.80
C ALA A 235 17.04 -9.71 3.63
N LEU A 236 17.52 -10.91 3.94
CA LEU A 236 17.67 -11.99 2.95
C LEU A 236 16.42 -12.88 2.95
N VAL A 237 15.93 -13.21 1.75
CA VAL A 237 14.81 -14.13 1.55
C VAL A 237 15.18 -15.22 0.57
N GLY A 238 15.15 -16.46 1.02
CA GLY A 238 15.28 -17.62 0.16
C GLY A 238 13.98 -17.97 -0.56
N ILE A 239 14.08 -18.29 -1.84
CA ILE A 239 13.02 -18.84 -2.68
C ILE A 239 13.54 -20.15 -3.25
N ALA A 240 12.98 -21.27 -2.80
CA ALA A 240 13.34 -22.59 -3.33
C ALA A 240 12.76 -22.81 -4.74
N TYR A 241 13.30 -23.79 -5.47
CA TYR A 241 12.67 -24.28 -6.68
C TYR A 241 11.28 -24.84 -6.38
N GLY A 242 10.29 -24.44 -7.18
CA GLY A 242 8.98 -25.09 -7.19
C GLY A 242 9.07 -26.51 -7.78
N SER A 243 8.35 -27.45 -7.17
CA SER A 243 8.24 -28.83 -7.63
C SER A 243 7.50 -28.96 -8.97
N TYR A 244 6.57 -28.03 -9.24
CA TYR A 244 5.86 -27.93 -10.52
C TYR A 244 6.50 -26.85 -11.41
N ARG A 245 6.92 -27.22 -12.63
CA ARG A 245 7.67 -26.33 -13.52
C ARG A 245 6.93 -25.03 -13.89
N PRO A 246 5.65 -25.05 -14.31
CA PRO A 246 4.94 -23.82 -14.72
C PRO A 246 4.76 -22.77 -13.62
N THR A 247 4.83 -23.18 -12.35
CA THR A 247 4.71 -22.29 -11.18
C THR A 247 6.05 -22.12 -10.44
N CYS A 248 7.15 -22.57 -11.02
CA CYS A 248 8.47 -22.49 -10.37
C CYS A 248 9.00 -21.05 -10.44
N PRO A 249 9.14 -20.33 -9.30
CA PRO A 249 9.55 -18.93 -9.28
C PRO A 249 10.97 -18.72 -9.82
N VAL A 250 11.90 -19.62 -9.51
CA VAL A 250 13.30 -19.54 -9.96
C VAL A 250 13.41 -19.70 -11.48
N ARG A 251 12.66 -20.64 -12.07
CA ARG A 251 12.64 -20.84 -13.52
C ARG A 251 11.95 -19.69 -14.25
N ALA A 252 10.87 -19.14 -13.68
CA ALA A 252 10.22 -17.96 -14.24
C ALA A 252 11.14 -16.73 -14.19
N TRP A 253 11.88 -16.55 -13.10
CA TRP A 253 12.92 -15.51 -13.02
C TRP A 253 13.96 -15.66 -14.13
N ARG A 254 14.52 -16.86 -14.32
CA ARG A 254 15.48 -17.14 -15.41
C ARG A 254 14.93 -16.79 -16.79
N ALA A 255 13.70 -17.23 -17.08
CA ALA A 255 13.05 -16.96 -18.36
C ALA A 255 12.88 -15.45 -18.60
N TRP A 256 12.47 -14.70 -17.58
CA TRP A 256 12.36 -13.26 -17.67
C TRP A 256 13.71 -12.56 -17.82
N ALA A 257 14.71 -12.93 -17.02
CA ALA A 257 16.05 -12.35 -17.09
C ALA A 257 16.68 -12.54 -18.48
N GLN A 258 16.47 -13.72 -19.09
CA GLN A 258 16.90 -14.02 -20.44
C GLN A 258 16.11 -13.21 -21.49
N ALA A 259 14.77 -13.21 -21.43
CA ALA A 259 13.92 -12.53 -22.41
C ALA A 259 14.14 -11.00 -22.44
N ALA A 260 14.53 -10.42 -21.30
CA ALA A 260 14.78 -9.00 -21.15
C ALA A 260 16.27 -8.60 -21.17
N ASP A 261 17.18 -9.55 -21.41
CA ASP A 261 18.64 -9.37 -21.37
C ASP A 261 19.09 -8.57 -20.12
N LEU A 262 18.61 -9.01 -18.96
CA LEU A 262 18.85 -8.33 -17.69
C LEU A 262 20.27 -8.61 -17.19
N ARG A 263 21.14 -7.59 -17.25
CA ARG A 263 22.50 -7.65 -16.70
C ARG A 263 22.66 -6.88 -15.39
N GLU A 264 22.02 -5.72 -15.30
CA GLU A 264 22.14 -4.81 -14.16
C GLU A 264 20.88 -3.96 -13.98
N GLY A 265 20.86 -3.12 -12.93
CA GLY A 265 19.76 -2.18 -12.69
C GLY A 265 18.45 -2.89 -12.27
N PRO A 266 17.28 -2.31 -12.55
CA PRO A 266 16.00 -2.82 -12.03
C PRO A 266 15.66 -4.22 -12.55
N ALA A 267 15.29 -5.12 -11.64
CA ALA A 267 14.91 -6.50 -11.95
C ALA A 267 13.56 -6.60 -12.68
N PHE A 268 12.64 -5.67 -12.40
CA PHE A 268 11.34 -5.59 -13.06
C PHE A 268 11.18 -4.23 -13.76
N ARG A 269 11.06 -4.28 -15.08
CA ARG A 269 11.00 -3.11 -15.97
C ARG A 269 9.67 -3.03 -16.70
N ALA A 270 9.33 -1.84 -17.20
CA ALA A 270 8.15 -1.67 -18.04
C ALA A 270 8.35 -2.39 -19.39
N VAL A 271 7.27 -2.96 -19.93
CA VAL A 271 7.24 -3.54 -21.27
C VAL A 271 6.16 -2.79 -22.04
N SER A 272 6.53 -2.24 -23.19
CA SER A 272 5.62 -1.51 -24.07
C SER A 272 4.63 -2.45 -24.76
N ARG A 273 3.59 -1.90 -25.40
CA ARG A 273 2.63 -2.69 -26.19
C ARG A 273 3.26 -3.43 -27.39
N HIS A 274 4.46 -3.00 -27.81
CA HIS A 274 5.21 -3.59 -28.92
C HIS A 274 6.26 -4.61 -28.42
N GLY A 275 6.22 -5.00 -27.13
CA GLY A 275 7.15 -5.98 -26.56
C GLY A 275 8.51 -5.43 -26.14
N HIS A 276 8.82 -4.15 -26.42
CA HIS A 276 10.08 -3.55 -25.99
C HIS A 276 10.17 -3.38 -24.47
N VAL A 277 11.28 -3.82 -23.89
CA VAL A 277 11.62 -3.67 -22.47
C VAL A 277 12.29 -2.31 -22.27
N GLY A 278 11.71 -1.46 -21.42
CA GLY A 278 12.31 -0.17 -21.05
C GLY A 278 13.47 -0.32 -20.07
N ALA A 279 14.26 0.74 -19.87
CA ALA A 279 15.37 0.75 -18.92
C ALA A 279 14.94 1.04 -17.46
N THR A 280 13.78 1.66 -17.27
CA THR A 280 13.33 2.15 -15.96
C THR A 280 12.60 1.08 -15.14
N ARG A 281 12.75 1.18 -13.82
CA ARG A 281 12.02 0.38 -12.83
C ARG A 281 10.50 0.48 -13.04
N LEU A 282 9.80 -0.63 -12.84
CA LEU A 282 8.35 -0.64 -12.85
C LEU A 282 7.76 0.20 -11.69
N TYR A 283 6.78 1.05 -11.98
CA TYR A 283 6.08 1.81 -10.95
C TYR A 283 5.34 0.88 -9.96
N PRO A 284 5.40 1.08 -8.62
CA PRO A 284 4.75 0.20 -7.64
C PRO A 284 3.24 0.00 -7.86
N GLY A 285 2.53 1.02 -8.38
CA GLY A 285 1.11 0.91 -8.70
C GLY A 285 0.81 -0.04 -9.86
N SER A 286 1.75 -0.22 -10.79
CA SER A 286 1.60 -1.12 -11.93
C SER A 286 1.47 -2.58 -11.51
N VAL A 287 2.06 -2.98 -10.37
CA VAL A 287 1.90 -4.35 -9.83
C VAL A 287 0.44 -4.68 -9.57
N ALA A 288 -0.33 -3.75 -8.99
CA ALA A 288 -1.75 -3.99 -8.73
C ALA A 288 -2.54 -4.14 -10.02
N ARG A 289 -2.27 -3.29 -11.03
CA ARG A 289 -2.90 -3.37 -12.35
C ARG A 289 -2.55 -4.67 -13.07
N ILE A 290 -1.30 -5.13 -12.98
CA ILE A 290 -0.87 -6.42 -13.53
C ILE A 290 -1.65 -7.55 -12.87
N VAL A 291 -1.68 -7.61 -11.53
CA VAL A 291 -2.46 -8.62 -10.80
C VAL A 291 -3.92 -8.62 -11.26
N GLN A 292 -4.57 -7.46 -11.25
CA GLN A 292 -5.98 -7.31 -11.65
C GLN A 292 -6.23 -7.76 -13.10
N ARG A 293 -5.38 -7.34 -14.04
CA ARG A 293 -5.48 -7.77 -15.44
C ARG A 293 -5.36 -9.28 -15.58
N ARG A 294 -4.41 -9.91 -14.89
CA ARG A 294 -4.15 -11.35 -15.02
C ARG A 294 -5.19 -12.21 -14.32
N VAL A 295 -5.74 -11.76 -13.18
CA VAL A 295 -6.88 -12.46 -12.55
C VAL A 295 -8.15 -12.32 -13.40
N ALA A 296 -8.39 -11.16 -14.02
CA ALA A 296 -9.51 -10.96 -14.95
C ALA A 296 -9.40 -11.89 -16.17
N ALA A 297 -8.21 -11.98 -16.77
CA ALA A 297 -7.94 -12.91 -17.87
C ALA A 297 -8.15 -14.38 -17.46
N ALA A 298 -8.01 -14.70 -16.17
CA ALA A 298 -8.29 -16.02 -15.63
C ALA A 298 -9.79 -16.24 -15.30
N GLY A 299 -10.67 -15.26 -15.52
CA GLY A 299 -12.10 -15.34 -15.21
C GLY A 299 -12.44 -15.11 -13.73
N LEU A 300 -11.60 -14.37 -13.00
CA LEU A 300 -11.85 -13.94 -11.62
C LEU A 300 -12.20 -12.45 -11.59
N ASP A 301 -12.95 -12.00 -10.58
CA ASP A 301 -13.28 -10.58 -10.44
C ASP A 301 -12.03 -9.76 -10.01
N PRO A 302 -11.51 -8.85 -10.85
CA PRO A 302 -10.36 -8.02 -10.50
C PRO A 302 -10.61 -7.09 -9.30
N ALA A 303 -11.87 -6.76 -8.99
CA ALA A 303 -12.21 -5.92 -7.84
C ALA A 303 -11.80 -6.59 -6.52
N ASP A 304 -11.71 -7.92 -6.47
CA ASP A 304 -11.33 -8.66 -5.27
C ASP A 304 -9.82 -8.69 -5.03
N PHE A 305 -9.00 -8.33 -6.03
CA PHE A 305 -7.54 -8.47 -5.96
C PHE A 305 -6.81 -7.13 -6.02
N ALA A 306 -5.64 -7.09 -5.40
CA ALA A 306 -4.70 -5.98 -5.49
C ALA A 306 -3.28 -6.52 -5.35
N GLY A 307 -2.25 -5.69 -5.49
CA GLY A 307 -0.88 -6.22 -5.39
C GLY A 307 -0.46 -6.68 -3.97
N HIS A 308 -1.32 -6.57 -2.95
CA HIS A 308 -1.10 -7.24 -1.65
C HIS A 308 -1.64 -8.69 -1.63
N SER A 309 -2.45 -9.07 -2.62
CA SER A 309 -3.04 -10.41 -2.73
C SER A 309 -2.00 -11.51 -2.88
N LEU A 310 -0.82 -11.22 -3.48
CA LEU A 310 0.31 -12.17 -3.56
C LEU A 310 0.86 -12.50 -2.16
N ARG A 311 1.11 -11.47 -1.36
CA ARG A 311 1.65 -11.61 -0.01
C ARG A 311 0.66 -12.31 0.92
N SER A 312 -0.61 -11.92 0.87
CA SER A 312 -1.68 -12.60 1.61
C SER A 312 -1.84 -14.05 1.15
N GLY A 313 -1.84 -14.26 -0.17
CA GLY A 313 -1.92 -15.57 -0.82
C GLY A 313 -0.88 -16.55 -0.30
N PHE A 314 0.39 -16.13 -0.25
CA PHE A 314 1.46 -16.97 0.27
C PHE A 314 1.23 -17.37 1.73
N ALA A 315 0.90 -16.42 2.60
CA ALA A 315 0.66 -16.72 4.01
C ALA A 315 -0.53 -17.65 4.22
N THR A 316 -1.63 -17.43 3.49
CA THR A 316 -2.81 -18.31 3.54
C THR A 316 -2.47 -19.71 3.03
N ALA A 317 -1.77 -19.83 1.90
CA ALA A 317 -1.37 -21.11 1.33
C ALA A 317 -0.41 -21.88 2.25
N ALA A 318 0.61 -21.21 2.80
CA ALA A 318 1.55 -21.83 3.73
C ALA A 318 0.87 -22.29 5.03
N ALA A 319 -0.08 -21.49 5.56
CA ALA A 319 -0.85 -21.88 6.73
C ALA A 319 -1.75 -23.09 6.45
N ARG A 320 -2.42 -23.13 5.28
CA ARG A 320 -3.23 -24.28 4.85
C ARG A 320 -2.38 -25.55 4.68
N ALA A 321 -1.13 -25.40 4.23
CA ALA A 321 -0.16 -26.48 4.12
C ALA A 321 0.47 -26.90 5.47
N GLY A 322 0.01 -26.34 6.61
CA GLY A 322 0.51 -26.70 7.94
C GLY A 322 1.90 -26.18 8.27
N VAL A 323 2.43 -25.20 7.51
CA VAL A 323 3.73 -24.60 7.81
C VAL A 323 3.66 -23.85 9.13
N ALA A 324 4.66 -24.06 9.99
CA ALA A 324 4.75 -23.40 11.30
C ALA A 324 4.80 -21.87 11.18
N ASP A 325 4.12 -21.17 12.09
CA ASP A 325 3.98 -19.70 12.05
C ASP A 325 5.33 -18.99 12.04
N ARG A 326 6.31 -19.48 12.82
CA ARG A 326 7.66 -18.91 12.84
C ARG A 326 8.31 -18.91 11.46
N SER A 327 8.09 -19.93 10.65
CA SER A 327 8.62 -20.02 9.28
C SER A 327 7.89 -19.06 8.33
N ILE A 328 6.56 -18.96 8.46
CA ILE A 328 5.75 -17.99 7.68
C ILE A 328 6.14 -16.55 8.05
N MET A 329 6.31 -16.27 9.35
CA MET A 329 6.77 -14.99 9.89
C MET A 329 8.13 -14.61 9.35
N ARG A 330 9.08 -15.54 9.31
CA ARG A 330 10.42 -15.32 8.73
C ARG A 330 10.32 -14.97 7.24
N GLN A 331 9.58 -15.75 6.44
CA GLN A 331 9.45 -15.50 5.00
C GLN A 331 8.81 -14.13 4.69
N GLY A 332 7.71 -13.82 5.36
CA GLY A 332 7.04 -12.54 5.18
C GLY A 332 7.61 -11.41 6.02
N ARG A 333 8.61 -11.65 6.87
CA ARG A 333 9.22 -10.61 7.72
C ARG A 333 8.19 -9.93 8.65
N TRP A 334 7.28 -10.71 9.23
CA TRP A 334 6.35 -10.22 10.25
C TRP A 334 7.02 -10.22 11.63
N ARG A 335 6.91 -9.11 12.37
CA ARG A 335 7.54 -8.95 13.70
C ARG A 335 6.72 -9.55 14.85
N SER A 336 5.43 -9.79 14.67
CA SER A 336 4.55 -10.35 15.69
C SER A 336 3.50 -11.29 15.10
N SER A 337 3.08 -12.28 15.90
CA SER A 337 1.98 -13.20 15.56
C SER A 337 0.69 -12.44 15.28
N ALA A 338 0.36 -11.44 16.10
CA ALA A 338 -0.80 -10.57 15.88
C ALA A 338 -0.83 -9.92 14.48
N SER A 339 0.35 -9.61 13.92
CA SER A 339 0.44 -9.09 12.55
C SER A 339 0.24 -10.16 11.48
N LEU A 340 0.56 -11.42 11.78
CA LEU A 340 0.36 -12.58 10.91
C LEU A 340 -1.08 -13.10 10.96
N ASP A 341 -1.75 -13.05 12.11
CA ASP A 341 -3.13 -13.57 12.32
C ASP A 341 -4.13 -13.01 11.31
N GLY A 342 -3.91 -11.77 10.86
CA GLY A 342 -4.70 -11.16 9.81
C GLY A 342 -4.65 -11.88 8.45
N TYR A 343 -3.66 -12.74 8.22
CA TYR A 343 -3.42 -13.44 6.97
C TYR A 343 -3.73 -14.93 7.04
N ILE A 344 -3.49 -15.56 8.20
CA ILE A 344 -3.56 -17.02 8.35
C ILE A 344 -4.90 -17.52 8.89
N ARG A 345 -5.69 -16.65 9.55
CA ARG A 345 -6.96 -17.07 10.19
C ARG A 345 -7.93 -17.73 9.22
N ALA A 346 -8.02 -17.25 7.98
CA ALA A 346 -8.87 -17.86 6.95
C ALA A 346 -8.29 -19.21 6.45
N GLY A 347 -6.96 -19.31 6.34
CA GLY A 347 -6.29 -20.53 5.88
C GLY A 347 -6.36 -21.70 6.85
N ARG A 348 -6.60 -21.42 8.14
CA ARG A 348 -6.73 -22.40 9.22
C ARG A 348 -8.16 -22.72 9.66
N LEU A 349 -9.17 -22.18 8.96
CA LEU A 349 -10.57 -22.46 9.31
C LEU A 349 -10.91 -23.96 9.26
N PHE A 350 -10.21 -24.73 8.43
CA PHE A 350 -10.43 -26.17 8.25
C PHE A 350 -9.10 -26.93 8.34
N ASP A 351 -8.19 -26.50 9.21
CA ASP A 351 -6.96 -27.25 9.42
C ASP A 351 -7.22 -28.58 10.14
N ARG A 352 -6.19 -29.43 10.22
CA ARG A 352 -6.26 -30.78 10.79
C ARG A 352 -6.66 -30.81 12.27
N ASP A 353 -6.52 -29.68 12.95
CA ASP A 353 -6.79 -29.54 14.37
C ASP A 353 -8.13 -28.82 14.62
N ASN A 354 -8.92 -28.57 13.58
CA ASN A 354 -10.25 -28.01 13.71
C ASN A 354 -11.11 -28.91 14.62
N PRO A 355 -11.58 -28.39 15.78
CA PRO A 355 -12.38 -29.14 16.74
C PRO A 355 -13.63 -29.76 16.11
N SER A 356 -14.26 -29.11 15.12
CA SER A 356 -15.48 -29.63 14.49
C SER A 356 -15.25 -30.98 13.79
N GLY A 357 -14.05 -31.19 13.22
CA GLY A 357 -13.68 -32.47 12.59
C GLY A 357 -13.21 -33.54 13.60
N ARG A 358 -13.10 -33.20 14.89
CA ARG A 358 -12.63 -34.09 15.96
C ARG A 358 -13.76 -34.57 16.88
N VAL A 359 -14.97 -34.01 16.74
CA VAL A 359 -16.13 -34.30 17.59
C VAL A 359 -17.18 -35.18 16.92
N GLY A 360 -16.88 -35.78 15.76
CA GLY A 360 -17.73 -36.78 15.11
C GLY A 360 -19.00 -36.23 14.43
N LEU A 361 -18.95 -34.97 13.94
CA LEU A 361 -19.98 -34.37 13.09
C LEU A 361 -19.72 -34.61 11.60
#